data_AF-A0A5E3XEH9-F1
#
_entry.id   AF-A0A5E3XEH9-F1
#
_cell.length_a   1.000
_cell.length_b   1.000
_cell.length_c   1.000
_cell.angle_alpha   90.00
_cell.angle_beta   90.00
_cell.angle_gamma   90.00
#
_symmetry.space_group_name_H-M   'P 1'
#
loop_
_entity.id
_entity.type
_entity.pdbx_description
1 polymer ?
#
loop_
_entity_poly.entity_id
_entity_poly.type
_entity_poly.pdbx_seq_one_letter_code
_entity_poly.pdbx_strand_id
1 'polypeptide(L)'
;MVALVDLPTELLVNIVTETARVWPHALWQQPMNPFKRLEDDSKKVDTSQQPHPFSECPAKGRNCTLCTDTKLGFISLTHVCRTLREIIISMPDLWTFISDAGYPYPDVKWLQTFLARSQDLPLNYYHRVDWGLHDQSRGLKLHDIYSKALPRIRTLNLSVRGGPPTLDIFSEFMPDAKSLESLVLLRVPTYPLRLSDQSPSTRLRELDLLAFDPTSMPWQHDGVRNLTRLRLVFAHMRPASFASLLNGLRMLRSIETLNLRNIPVLISEEAETALDIEDVAFSHLKTLTLHGRTRGVMELLSRITAPNVRSVDLTCFKFIAEIKPVLARLSQWVPGLAPSRNSDLRDNFVTASIIHDESKSTLTLCLSRTPDAEDGPFHFRVTADWEQRWATEGEEDQENLSPADVLEIIVPTVVDPGAASRVKHLTVWLDACPSESLRRCILPFTSVSTLSVRGVRTASRLVELMAQSDTVDASASSLFPELTMFQTIAIQDNHEYLDDQIATMAKSRAQRGQAIQWRILRP
;
A
#
# COMPACT_ATOMS: atom_id res chain seq x y z
N MET A 1 38.68 25.75 -1.19
CA MET A 1 37.21 25.64 -1.34
C MET A 1 36.93 25.88 -2.81
N VAL A 2 36.50 24.85 -3.56
CA VAL A 2 36.21 25.00 -4.99
C VAL A 2 34.83 25.62 -5.11
N ALA A 3 34.69 26.74 -5.83
CA ALA A 3 33.37 27.32 -6.04
C ALA A 3 32.58 26.44 -7.01
N LEU A 4 31.27 26.32 -6.80
CA LEU A 4 30.41 25.49 -7.65
C LEU A 4 30.52 25.89 -9.13
N VAL A 5 30.75 27.18 -9.42
CA VAL A 5 30.91 27.72 -10.77
C VAL A 5 32.20 27.28 -11.48
N ASP A 6 33.18 26.76 -10.75
CA ASP A 6 34.47 26.32 -11.29
C ASP A 6 34.45 24.83 -11.68
N LEU A 7 33.35 24.12 -11.39
CA LEU A 7 33.21 22.72 -11.76
C LEU A 7 32.96 22.58 -13.28
N PRO A 8 33.51 21.52 -13.92
CA PRO A 8 33.15 21.13 -15.28
C PRO A 8 31.63 21.00 -15.48
N THR A 9 31.15 21.38 -16.66
CA THR A 9 29.72 21.35 -17.01
C THR A 9 29.10 19.97 -16.80
N GLU A 10 29.84 18.89 -17.07
CA GLU A 10 29.38 17.51 -16.89
C GLU A 10 29.09 17.21 -15.41
N LEU A 11 29.93 17.70 -14.49
CA LEU A 11 29.69 17.56 -13.06
C LEU A 11 28.49 18.38 -12.63
N LEU A 12 28.31 19.58 -13.18
CA LEU A 12 27.14 20.42 -12.89
C LEU A 12 25.84 19.77 -13.39
N VAL A 13 25.84 19.17 -14.58
CA VAL A 13 24.69 18.40 -15.10
C VAL A 13 24.37 17.21 -14.19
N ASN A 14 25.38 16.48 -13.71
CA ASN A 14 25.19 15.37 -12.78
C ASN A 14 24.64 15.86 -11.42
N ILE A 15 25.16 16.97 -10.90
CA ILE A 15 24.65 17.58 -9.66
C ILE A 15 23.19 18.02 -9.84
N VAL A 16 22.84 18.65 -10.96
CA VAL A 16 21.46 19.06 -11.26
C VAL A 16 20.54 17.86 -11.37
N THR A 17 20.94 16.85 -12.15
CA THR A 17 20.17 15.61 -12.35
C THR A 17 19.92 14.95 -11.01
N GLU A 18 20.96 14.85 -10.18
CA GLU A 18 20.87 14.13 -8.92
C GLU A 18 20.16 14.94 -7.85
N THR A 19 20.30 16.26 -7.85
CA THR A 19 19.49 17.14 -7.03
C THR A 19 18.03 17.07 -7.46
N ALA A 20 17.71 17.00 -8.75
CA ALA A 20 16.34 16.83 -9.20
C ALA A 20 15.77 15.45 -8.87
N ARG A 21 16.62 14.41 -8.79
CA ARG A 21 16.22 13.06 -8.37
C ARG A 21 15.97 12.94 -6.87
N VAL A 22 16.87 13.50 -6.05
CA VAL A 22 16.80 13.46 -4.58
C VAL A 22 15.87 14.53 -4.03
N TRP A 23 15.86 15.68 -4.69
CA TRP A 23 15.03 16.83 -4.38
C TRP A 23 14.21 17.28 -5.59
N PRO A 24 13.35 16.39 -6.10
CA PRO A 24 12.35 16.81 -7.05
C PRO A 24 11.54 17.89 -6.36
N HIS A 25 11.06 18.82 -7.17
CA HIS A 25 10.31 19.97 -6.71
C HIS A 25 9.25 19.54 -5.69
N ALA A 26 9.50 19.84 -4.41
CA ALA A 26 8.90 19.14 -3.27
C ALA A 26 7.40 19.43 -3.10
N LEU A 27 6.91 20.47 -3.78
CA LEU A 27 5.48 20.71 -3.95
C LEU A 27 4.74 19.59 -4.71
N TRP A 28 5.48 18.69 -5.36
CA TRP A 28 4.96 17.91 -6.49
C TRP A 28 5.33 16.43 -6.49
N GLN A 29 6.23 15.95 -5.63
CA GLN A 29 6.29 14.51 -5.41
C GLN A 29 4.95 14.08 -4.82
N GLN A 30 4.43 12.94 -5.31
CA GLN A 30 3.36 12.21 -4.63
C GLN A 30 3.59 12.37 -3.14
N PRO A 31 2.64 12.91 -2.35
CA PRO A 31 2.75 12.68 -0.92
C PRO A 31 3.01 11.18 -0.80
N MET A 32 4.08 10.78 -0.13
CA MET A 32 4.39 9.36 0.12
C MET A 32 3.21 8.62 0.79
N ASN A 33 2.12 9.33 1.07
CA ASN A 33 0.77 8.83 0.99
C ASN A 33 -0.16 10.05 0.79
N PRO A 34 -0.85 10.30 -0.35
CA PRO A 34 -1.98 11.27 -0.35
C PRO A 34 -3.03 10.85 0.68
N PHE A 35 -3.00 9.58 1.06
CA PHE A 35 -3.71 8.94 2.15
C PHE A 35 -3.34 9.49 3.53
N LYS A 36 -2.07 9.81 3.81
CA LYS A 36 -1.68 10.40 5.09
C LYS A 36 -2.23 11.80 5.18
N ARG A 37 -2.21 12.55 4.07
CA ARG A 37 -2.81 13.88 4.01
C ARG A 37 -4.34 13.85 4.01
N LEU A 38 -5.03 12.91 3.37
CA LEU A 38 -6.49 12.75 3.48
C LEU A 38 -6.93 12.26 4.88
N GLU A 39 -6.14 11.36 5.50
CA GLU A 39 -6.32 10.91 6.88
C GLU A 39 -5.98 12.02 7.90
N ASP A 40 -5.00 12.88 7.60
CA ASP A 40 -4.61 14.03 8.46
C ASP A 40 -5.53 15.24 8.24
N ASP A 41 -6.01 15.48 7.01
CA ASP A 41 -6.98 16.53 6.65
C ASP A 41 -8.36 16.22 7.27
N SER A 42 -8.73 14.95 7.47
CA SER A 42 -9.90 14.59 8.28
C SER A 42 -9.67 14.74 9.79
N LYS A 43 -8.40 14.86 10.24
CA LYS A 43 -8.02 14.76 11.66
C LYS A 43 -7.75 16.08 12.36
N LYS A 44 -7.42 17.19 11.70
CA LYS A 44 -7.34 18.56 12.26
C LYS A 44 -6.61 19.46 11.25
N VAL A 45 -7.36 20.09 10.35
CA VAL A 45 -6.91 21.38 9.83
C VAL A 45 -7.47 22.41 10.80
N ASP A 46 -6.58 23.07 11.53
CA ASP A 46 -6.91 24.35 12.15
C ASP A 46 -7.29 25.28 10.99
N THR A 47 -8.58 25.46 10.76
CA THR A 47 -9.17 26.24 9.65
C THR A 47 -8.80 27.74 9.72
N SER A 48 -7.97 28.15 10.69
CA SER A 48 -7.50 29.52 10.85
C SER A 48 -6.33 29.91 9.93
N GLN A 49 -5.62 28.97 9.30
CA GLN A 49 -4.55 29.31 8.35
C GLN A 49 -5.07 29.35 6.91
N GLN A 50 -5.63 30.50 6.53
CA GLN A 50 -5.90 30.81 5.13
C GLN A 50 -4.58 30.97 4.34
N PRO A 51 -4.53 30.56 3.06
CA PRO A 51 -3.37 30.82 2.22
C PRO A 51 -3.13 32.33 2.12
N HIS A 52 -1.92 32.77 2.44
CA HIS A 52 -1.49 34.17 2.32
C HIS A 52 -0.37 34.30 1.26
N PRO A 53 -0.26 35.44 0.55
CA PRO A 53 0.90 35.75 -0.28
C PRO A 53 2.21 35.60 0.50
N PHE A 54 3.31 35.19 -0.15
CA PHE A 54 4.62 35.04 0.51
C PHE A 54 5.08 36.36 1.18
N SER A 55 4.73 37.50 0.58
CA SER A 55 5.00 38.85 1.10
C SER A 55 4.23 39.20 2.38
N GLU A 56 3.15 38.48 2.67
CA GLU A 56 2.23 38.75 3.79
C GLU A 56 2.29 37.65 4.86
N CYS A 57 3.29 36.77 4.79
CA CYS A 57 3.48 35.71 5.78
C CYS A 57 3.66 36.32 7.19
N PRO A 58 2.72 36.07 8.13
CA PRO A 58 2.72 36.70 9.44
C PRO A 58 3.92 36.23 10.29
N ALA A 59 4.48 35.06 9.99
CA ALA A 59 5.76 34.64 10.54
C ALA A 59 6.91 35.35 9.81
N LYS A 60 7.33 36.52 10.29
CA LYS A 60 8.54 37.24 9.84
C LYS A 60 9.87 36.48 10.11
N GLY A 61 9.83 35.17 10.35
CA GLY A 61 11.00 34.34 10.64
C GLY A 61 10.69 32.85 10.60
N ARG A 62 11.18 32.17 9.55
CA ARG A 62 11.58 30.75 9.43
C ARG A 62 10.59 29.61 9.74
N ASN A 63 9.42 29.84 10.33
CA ASN A 63 8.56 28.74 10.81
C ASN A 63 7.15 28.69 10.19
N CYS A 64 6.84 29.47 9.14
CA CYS A 64 5.60 29.24 8.41
C CYS A 64 5.75 27.96 7.59
N THR A 65 5.09 26.89 8.03
CA THR A 65 5.06 25.59 7.37
C THR A 65 4.70 25.72 5.88
N LEU A 66 3.72 26.56 5.53
CA LEU A 66 3.36 26.84 4.13
C LEU A 66 4.49 27.50 3.31
N CYS A 67 5.32 28.35 3.93
CA CYS A 67 6.46 29.00 3.27
C CYS A 67 7.73 28.15 3.28
N THR A 68 7.89 27.23 4.23
CA THR A 68 9.00 26.28 4.28
C THR A 68 8.75 25.02 3.45
N ASP A 69 7.47 24.67 3.20
CA ASP A 69 7.05 23.51 2.40
C ASP A 69 6.99 23.83 0.90
N THR A 70 6.93 25.09 0.51
CA THR A 70 6.96 25.54 -0.90
C THR A 70 8.40 25.73 -1.41
N LYS A 71 9.28 24.76 -1.16
CA LYS A 71 10.59 24.77 -1.83
C LYS A 71 10.37 24.42 -3.29
N LEU A 72 10.72 25.35 -4.18
CA LEU A 72 10.66 25.18 -5.64
C LEU A 72 11.62 24.06 -6.17
N GLY A 73 12.07 23.14 -5.32
CA GLY A 73 13.13 22.13 -5.50
C GLY A 73 14.18 22.53 -6.51
N PHE A 74 14.31 21.77 -7.60
CA PHE A 74 15.33 22.03 -8.62
C PHE A 74 15.20 23.41 -9.29
N ILE A 75 14.02 24.04 -9.32
CA ILE A 75 13.87 25.40 -9.86
C ILE A 75 14.65 26.39 -8.98
N SER A 76 14.78 26.17 -7.68
CA SER A 76 15.62 27.00 -6.81
C SER A 76 17.08 27.03 -7.28
N LEU A 77 17.58 25.97 -7.92
CA LEU A 77 18.93 25.95 -8.49
C LEU A 77 19.11 26.92 -9.65
N THR A 78 18.03 27.28 -10.36
CA THR A 78 18.08 28.30 -11.43
C THR A 78 18.35 29.71 -10.90
N HIS A 79 18.29 29.90 -9.58
CA HIS A 79 18.63 31.16 -8.91
C HIS A 79 20.02 31.17 -8.28
N VAL A 80 20.74 30.03 -8.28
CA VAL A 80 22.07 29.93 -7.66
C VAL A 80 23.13 30.63 -8.52
N CYS A 81 23.22 30.26 -9.81
CA CYS A 81 24.10 30.91 -10.77
C CYS A 81 23.57 30.77 -12.20
N ARG A 82 24.12 31.56 -13.12
CA ARG A 82 23.71 31.56 -14.54
C ARG A 82 23.95 30.22 -15.22
N THR A 83 25.09 29.58 -14.97
CA THR A 83 25.45 28.29 -15.57
C THR A 83 24.43 27.21 -15.20
N LEU A 84 24.05 27.10 -13.93
CA LEU A 84 23.03 26.14 -13.49
C LEU A 84 21.67 26.43 -14.12
N ARG A 85 21.29 27.70 -14.22
CA ARG A 85 20.05 28.11 -14.89
C ARG A 85 20.02 27.66 -16.35
N GLU A 86 21.11 27.88 -17.08
CA GLU A 86 21.24 27.47 -18.49
C GLU A 86 21.14 25.95 -18.62
N ILE A 87 21.86 25.20 -17.79
CA ILE A 87 21.78 23.72 -17.73
C ILE A 87 20.35 23.24 -17.46
N ILE A 88 19.69 23.78 -16.44
CA ILE A 88 18.35 23.32 -16.04
C ILE A 88 17.31 23.64 -17.12
N ILE A 89 17.39 24.83 -17.73
CA ILE A 89 16.48 25.22 -18.81
C ILE A 89 16.70 24.35 -20.06
N SER A 90 17.94 23.90 -20.31
CA SER A 90 18.26 23.05 -21.46
C SER A 90 17.98 21.56 -21.26
N MET A 91 17.45 21.14 -20.10
CA MET A 91 17.10 19.75 -19.78
C MET A 91 15.57 19.55 -19.80
N PRO A 92 14.96 19.12 -20.92
CA PRO A 92 13.51 19.06 -21.06
C PRO A 92 12.83 18.09 -20.10
N ASP A 93 13.50 16.99 -19.75
CA ASP A 93 12.97 15.96 -18.83
C ASP A 93 12.56 16.54 -17.47
N LEU A 94 13.29 17.54 -16.97
CA LEU A 94 13.00 18.19 -15.69
C LEU A 94 11.65 18.94 -15.68
N TRP A 95 11.13 19.28 -16.86
CA TRP A 95 9.91 20.06 -17.04
C TRP A 95 8.69 19.20 -17.40
N THR A 96 8.84 17.87 -17.45
CA THR A 96 7.77 16.93 -17.82
C THR A 96 6.75 16.67 -16.70
N PHE A 97 7.12 16.95 -15.44
CA PHE A 97 6.22 16.88 -14.31
C PHE A 97 5.57 18.25 -14.07
N ILE A 98 4.27 18.32 -14.30
CA ILE A 98 3.50 19.54 -14.19
C ILE A 98 2.40 19.30 -13.16
N SER A 99 2.27 20.19 -12.20
CA SER A 99 1.18 20.13 -11.24
C SER A 99 0.73 21.53 -10.86
N ASP A 100 -0.56 21.70 -10.59
CA ASP A 100 -1.13 22.94 -10.09
C ASP A 100 -1.78 22.81 -8.71
N ALA A 101 -1.55 21.67 -8.05
CA ALA A 101 -1.91 21.42 -6.66
C ALA A 101 -1.44 22.57 -5.74
N GLY A 102 -2.38 23.39 -5.27
CA GLY A 102 -2.12 24.43 -4.27
C GLY A 102 -2.20 25.86 -4.78
N TYR A 103 -2.36 26.08 -6.08
CA TYR A 103 -2.68 27.41 -6.62
C TYR A 103 -4.13 27.42 -7.13
N PRO A 104 -5.05 28.16 -6.48
CA PRO A 104 -6.45 28.21 -6.91
C PRO A 104 -6.63 28.83 -8.30
N TYR A 105 -5.62 29.54 -8.81
CA TYR A 105 -5.58 30.13 -10.15
C TYR A 105 -4.16 30.00 -10.71
N PRO A 106 -3.78 28.84 -11.28
CA PRO A 106 -2.45 28.72 -11.88
C PRO A 106 -2.31 29.78 -12.99
N ASP A 107 -1.28 30.63 -12.88
CA ASP A 107 -0.97 31.58 -13.95
C ASP A 107 -0.67 30.79 -15.23
N VAL A 108 -1.51 30.96 -16.23
CA VAL A 108 -1.39 30.44 -17.60
C VAL A 108 0.06 30.48 -18.12
N LYS A 109 0.85 31.49 -17.72
CA LYS A 109 2.26 31.64 -18.10
C LYS A 109 3.20 30.58 -17.53
N TRP A 110 2.96 30.13 -16.29
CA TRP A 110 3.82 29.12 -15.66
C TRP A 110 3.69 27.78 -16.40
N LEU A 111 2.44 27.40 -16.71
CA LEU A 111 2.11 26.18 -17.42
C LEU A 111 2.68 26.22 -18.85
N GLN A 112 2.53 27.35 -19.56
CA GLN A 112 3.16 27.55 -20.87
C GLN A 112 4.67 27.40 -20.81
N THR A 113 5.31 27.90 -19.75
CA THR A 113 6.76 27.78 -19.57
C THR A 113 7.18 26.32 -19.44
N PHE A 114 6.45 25.52 -18.65
CA PHE A 114 6.73 24.09 -18.50
C PHE A 114 6.48 23.31 -19.80
N LEU A 115 5.40 23.61 -20.50
CA LEU A 115 5.11 22.97 -21.79
C LEU A 115 6.14 23.31 -22.86
N ALA A 116 6.58 24.58 -22.92
CA ALA A 116 7.62 25.00 -23.85
C ALA A 116 8.97 24.33 -23.53
N ARG A 117 9.32 24.22 -22.24
CA ARG A 117 10.61 23.64 -21.82
C ARG A 117 10.64 22.12 -21.88
N SER A 118 9.52 21.44 -21.67
CA SER A 118 9.40 19.98 -21.84
C SER A 118 9.40 19.52 -23.30
N GLN A 119 9.35 20.45 -24.26
CA GLN A 119 9.41 20.19 -25.70
C GLN A 119 8.30 19.22 -26.15
N ASP A 120 8.63 18.06 -26.72
CA ASP A 120 7.66 17.04 -27.17
C ASP A 120 7.62 15.82 -26.24
N LEU A 121 8.29 15.87 -25.09
CA LEU A 121 8.36 14.72 -24.18
C LEU A 121 7.00 14.39 -23.55
N PRO A 122 6.76 13.12 -23.18
CA PRO A 122 5.56 12.72 -22.43
C PRO A 122 5.45 13.46 -21.10
N LEU A 123 4.23 13.82 -20.72
CA LEU A 123 3.94 14.63 -19.54
C LEU A 123 3.30 13.80 -18.41
N ASN A 124 3.68 14.12 -17.18
CA ASN A 124 2.97 13.72 -15.97
C ASN A 124 2.25 14.95 -15.42
N TYR A 125 0.92 14.93 -15.46
CA TYR A 125 0.10 16.08 -15.13
C TYR A 125 -0.75 15.81 -13.89
N TYR A 126 -0.64 16.67 -12.88
CA TYR A 126 -1.55 16.67 -11.72
C TYR A 126 -2.38 17.94 -11.73
N HIS A 127 -3.69 17.79 -11.75
CA HIS A 127 -4.64 18.87 -11.69
C HIS A 127 -5.47 18.81 -10.41
N ARG A 128 -5.66 19.95 -9.74
CA ARG A 128 -6.74 20.10 -8.77
C ARG A 128 -7.87 20.96 -9.33
N VAL A 129 -9.04 20.36 -9.46
CA VAL A 129 -10.28 21.03 -9.87
C VAL A 129 -11.12 21.27 -8.61
N ASP A 130 -11.11 22.51 -8.11
CA ASP A 130 -12.01 22.94 -7.03
C ASP A 130 -13.24 23.62 -7.64
N TRP A 131 -14.34 22.90 -7.75
CA TRP A 131 -15.65 23.45 -8.14
C TRP A 131 -16.25 24.19 -6.94
N GLY A 132 -15.94 25.48 -6.84
CA GLY A 132 -16.58 26.36 -5.88
C GLY A 132 -18.01 26.72 -6.30
N LEU A 133 -18.85 27.12 -5.32
CA LEU A 133 -20.24 27.55 -5.53
C LEU A 133 -20.38 28.70 -6.56
N HIS A 134 -19.31 29.47 -6.81
CA HIS A 134 -19.34 30.65 -7.66
C HIS A 134 -19.02 30.38 -9.15
N ASP A 135 -18.63 29.15 -9.53
CA ASP A 135 -18.11 28.90 -10.89
C ASP A 135 -18.84 27.79 -11.67
N GLN A 136 -20.15 27.63 -11.41
CA GLN A 136 -20.98 26.67 -12.15
C GLN A 136 -21.10 27.01 -13.65
N SER A 137 -20.83 28.26 -14.04
CA SER A 137 -21.01 28.75 -15.41
C SER A 137 -19.79 28.56 -16.33
N ARG A 138 -18.61 28.22 -15.79
CA ARG A 138 -17.40 28.11 -16.64
C ARG A 138 -17.15 26.72 -17.20
N GLY A 139 -17.87 25.69 -16.75
CA GLY A 139 -17.62 24.30 -17.15
C GLY A 139 -16.20 23.85 -16.80
N LEU A 140 -15.84 22.60 -17.11
CA LEU A 140 -14.45 22.14 -17.13
C LEU A 140 -13.72 22.74 -18.35
N LYS A 141 -13.80 24.06 -18.56
CA LYS A 141 -12.94 24.75 -19.53
C LYS A 141 -11.53 24.80 -18.98
N LEU A 142 -10.92 23.62 -18.98
CA LEU A 142 -9.49 23.44 -19.03
C LEU A 142 -8.98 24.43 -20.08
N HIS A 143 -8.13 25.36 -19.64
CA HIS A 143 -7.56 26.39 -20.50
C HIS A 143 -7.13 25.81 -21.86
N ASP A 144 -7.13 26.61 -22.93
CA ASP A 144 -6.61 26.24 -24.28
C ASP A 144 -5.21 25.59 -24.26
N ILE A 145 -4.49 25.74 -23.15
CA ILE A 145 -3.21 25.10 -22.91
C ILE A 145 -3.33 23.58 -22.72
N TYR A 146 -4.44 23.09 -22.16
CA TYR A 146 -4.70 21.67 -21.98
C TYR A 146 -4.84 20.94 -23.29
N SER A 147 -5.53 21.48 -24.29
CA SER A 147 -5.64 20.83 -25.60
C SER A 147 -4.27 20.62 -26.25
N LYS A 148 -3.29 21.49 -25.96
CA LYS A 148 -1.89 21.32 -26.40
C LYS A 148 -1.13 20.28 -25.59
N ALA A 149 -1.42 20.16 -24.29
CA ALA A 149 -0.74 19.23 -23.40
C ALA A 149 -1.30 17.80 -23.50
N LEU A 150 -2.61 17.65 -23.63
CA LEU A 150 -3.36 16.39 -23.56
C LEU A 150 -2.79 15.27 -24.45
N PRO A 151 -2.43 15.52 -25.72
CA PRO A 151 -1.87 14.47 -26.57
C PRO A 151 -0.54 13.88 -26.05
N ARG A 152 0.18 14.64 -25.20
CA ARG A 152 1.46 14.24 -24.59
C ARG A 152 1.29 13.71 -23.16
N ILE A 153 0.14 13.91 -22.52
CA ILE A 153 -0.08 13.45 -21.14
C ILE A 153 -0.11 11.93 -21.12
N ARG A 154 0.84 11.36 -20.39
CA ARG A 154 0.98 9.92 -20.16
C ARG A 154 0.37 9.52 -18.81
N THR A 155 0.56 10.35 -17.80
CA THR A 155 -0.02 10.17 -16.46
C THR A 155 -0.85 11.39 -16.12
N LEU A 156 -2.14 11.19 -15.84
CA LEU A 156 -3.05 12.25 -15.43
C LEU A 156 -3.58 11.96 -14.03
N ASN A 157 -3.37 12.88 -13.10
CA ASN A 157 -3.94 12.83 -11.75
C ASN A 157 -4.90 13.99 -11.56
N LEU A 158 -6.19 13.73 -11.43
CA LEU A 158 -7.21 14.75 -11.24
C LEU A 158 -7.77 14.64 -9.82
N SER A 159 -7.71 15.73 -9.07
CA SER A 159 -8.37 15.88 -7.77
C SER A 159 -9.60 16.76 -7.96
N VAL A 160 -10.79 16.17 -7.98
CA VAL A 160 -12.03 16.91 -8.24
C VAL A 160 -12.78 17.11 -6.92
N ARG A 161 -12.99 18.36 -6.50
CA ARG A 161 -13.76 18.70 -5.30
C ARG A 161 -14.99 19.52 -5.69
N GLY A 162 -16.17 19.15 -5.19
CA GLY A 162 -17.40 19.91 -5.39
C GLY A 162 -18.00 19.86 -6.80
N GLY A 163 -17.51 18.95 -7.66
CA GLY A 163 -17.96 18.86 -9.05
C GLY A 163 -19.46 18.64 -9.18
N PRO A 164 -20.11 19.19 -10.21
CA PRO A 164 -21.51 18.94 -10.45
C PRO A 164 -21.69 17.43 -10.68
N PRO A 165 -22.83 16.87 -10.26
CA PRO A 165 -23.06 15.44 -10.44
C PRO A 165 -22.97 15.02 -11.91
N THR A 166 -23.32 15.90 -12.86
CA THR A 166 -23.29 15.63 -14.30
C THR A 166 -21.90 15.63 -14.94
N LEU A 167 -20.83 15.80 -14.17
CA LEU A 167 -19.48 15.91 -14.70
C LEU A 167 -18.97 14.59 -15.28
N ASP A 168 -18.71 14.57 -16.58
CA ASP A 168 -18.17 13.41 -17.27
C ASP A 168 -16.74 13.66 -17.77
N ILE A 169 -15.79 13.37 -16.88
CA ILE A 169 -14.36 13.53 -17.11
C ILE A 169 -13.88 12.69 -18.32
N PHE A 170 -14.55 11.57 -18.61
CA PHE A 170 -14.05 10.70 -19.68
C PHE A 170 -14.39 11.25 -21.06
N SER A 171 -15.62 11.71 -21.28
CA SER A 171 -15.99 12.31 -22.56
C SER A 171 -15.24 13.60 -22.87
N GLU A 172 -14.89 14.39 -21.85
CA GLU A 172 -14.18 15.65 -22.05
C GLU A 172 -12.68 15.48 -22.34
N PHE A 173 -12.00 14.50 -21.74
CA PHE A 173 -10.54 14.39 -21.82
C PHE A 173 -10.05 13.26 -22.74
N MET A 174 -10.74 12.10 -22.76
CA MET A 174 -10.22 10.91 -23.44
C MET A 174 -10.04 11.07 -24.96
N PRO A 175 -10.90 11.80 -25.71
CA PRO A 175 -10.73 11.92 -27.15
C PRO A 175 -9.36 12.49 -27.57
N ASP A 176 -8.80 13.41 -26.77
CA ASP A 176 -7.53 14.08 -27.06
C ASP A 176 -6.33 13.47 -26.32
N ALA A 177 -6.57 12.67 -25.28
CA ALA A 177 -5.53 12.07 -24.44
C ALA A 177 -4.93 10.77 -25.04
N LYS A 178 -4.43 10.86 -26.28
CA LYS A 178 -3.96 9.70 -27.08
C LYS A 178 -2.78 8.93 -26.46
N SER A 179 -1.99 9.59 -25.61
CA SER A 179 -0.82 9.00 -24.95
C SER A 179 -1.09 8.55 -23.51
N LEU A 180 -2.33 8.65 -23.03
CA LEU A 180 -2.65 8.39 -21.64
C LEU A 180 -2.49 6.89 -21.30
N GLU A 181 -1.62 6.61 -20.34
CA GLU A 181 -1.33 5.27 -19.84
C GLU A 181 -1.78 5.08 -18.38
N SER A 182 -1.79 6.15 -17.58
CA SER A 182 -2.15 6.10 -16.16
C SER A 182 -3.10 7.24 -15.80
N LEU A 183 -4.26 6.91 -15.22
CA LEU A 183 -5.26 7.87 -14.78
C LEU A 183 -5.56 7.68 -13.29
N VAL A 184 -5.44 8.76 -12.53
CA VAL A 184 -5.78 8.79 -11.10
C VAL A 184 -6.89 9.82 -10.89
N LEU A 185 -8.04 9.40 -10.39
CA LEU A 185 -9.16 10.28 -10.06
C LEU A 185 -9.39 10.28 -8.55
N LEU A 186 -9.09 11.41 -7.89
CA LEU A 186 -9.41 11.63 -6.48
C LEU A 186 -10.83 12.22 -6.39
N ARG A 187 -11.71 11.54 -5.63
CA ARG A 187 -13.11 11.95 -5.36
C ARG A 187 -13.95 11.98 -6.63
N VAL A 188 -14.23 10.79 -7.14
CA VAL A 188 -15.02 10.61 -8.37
C VAL A 188 -16.45 11.18 -8.15
N PRO A 189 -16.99 11.96 -9.10
CA PRO A 189 -18.38 12.39 -9.04
C PRO A 189 -19.34 11.18 -8.93
N THR A 190 -20.51 11.39 -8.34
CA THR A 190 -21.50 10.34 -8.05
C THR A 190 -22.15 9.70 -9.29
N TYR A 191 -21.80 10.14 -10.49
CA TYR A 191 -22.41 9.68 -11.74
C TYR A 191 -21.58 8.62 -12.46
N PRO A 192 -22.24 7.80 -13.31
CA PRO A 192 -21.54 6.86 -14.16
C PRO A 192 -20.58 7.56 -15.10
N LEU A 193 -19.33 7.12 -15.06
CA LEU A 193 -18.30 7.51 -16.00
C LEU A 193 -18.73 7.02 -17.38
N ARG A 194 -18.92 7.94 -18.34
CA ARG A 194 -19.31 7.57 -19.70
C ARG A 194 -18.10 7.71 -20.59
N LEU A 195 -17.63 6.58 -21.10
CA LEU A 195 -16.62 6.58 -22.14
C LEU A 195 -17.33 6.64 -23.50
N SER A 196 -16.85 7.50 -24.39
CA SER A 196 -17.36 7.58 -25.75
C SER A 196 -16.89 6.37 -26.55
N ASP A 197 -17.82 5.63 -27.17
CA ASP A 197 -17.51 4.49 -28.05
C ASP A 197 -16.61 4.86 -29.24
N GLN A 198 -16.51 6.16 -29.55
CA GLN A 198 -15.74 6.66 -30.68
C GLN A 198 -14.26 6.89 -30.37
N SER A 199 -13.80 6.71 -29.14
CA SER A 199 -12.39 6.96 -28.78
C SER A 199 -11.51 5.78 -29.21
N PRO A 200 -10.72 5.91 -30.29
CA PRO A 200 -9.93 4.79 -30.80
C PRO A 200 -8.80 4.49 -29.81
N SER A 201 -8.93 3.38 -29.08
CA SER A 201 -7.86 2.71 -28.34
C SER A 201 -7.05 3.62 -27.41
N THR A 202 -7.58 3.91 -26.22
CA THR A 202 -6.75 4.50 -25.17
C THR A 202 -5.64 3.52 -24.78
N ARG A 203 -4.40 4.01 -24.62
CA ARG A 203 -3.27 3.22 -24.09
C ARG A 203 -3.36 3.03 -22.57
N LEU A 204 -4.53 3.24 -22.00
CA LEU A 204 -4.77 3.25 -20.57
C LEU A 204 -4.49 1.86 -20.01
N ARG A 205 -3.51 1.78 -19.11
CA ARG A 205 -3.04 0.54 -18.47
C ARG A 205 -3.25 0.59 -16.97
N GLU A 206 -3.21 1.77 -16.38
CA GLU A 206 -3.37 1.99 -14.95
C GLU A 206 -4.55 2.91 -14.66
N LEU A 207 -5.40 2.49 -13.73
CA LEU A 207 -6.52 3.28 -13.28
C LEU A 207 -6.64 3.23 -11.76
N ASP A 208 -6.57 4.39 -11.13
CA ASP A 208 -6.76 4.57 -9.70
C ASP A 208 -8.00 5.46 -9.45
N LEU A 209 -9.08 4.90 -8.92
CA LEU A 209 -10.30 5.62 -8.57
C LEU A 209 -10.47 5.66 -7.05
N LEU A 210 -10.61 6.86 -6.50
CA LEU A 210 -10.75 7.07 -5.05
C LEU A 210 -12.10 7.68 -4.71
N ALA A 211 -12.72 7.15 -3.65
CA ALA A 211 -14.09 7.44 -3.27
C ALA A 211 -15.09 7.12 -4.40
N PHE A 212 -15.00 5.89 -4.91
CA PHE A 212 -15.71 5.45 -6.12
C PHE A 212 -16.92 4.55 -5.81
N ASP A 213 -17.98 4.63 -6.64
CA ASP A 213 -19.09 3.67 -6.68
C ASP A 213 -18.96 2.75 -7.90
N PRO A 214 -18.86 1.42 -7.73
CA PRO A 214 -18.71 0.48 -8.84
C PRO A 214 -19.78 0.54 -9.94
N THR A 215 -21.01 0.94 -9.64
CA THR A 215 -22.06 1.07 -10.67
C THR A 215 -21.74 2.13 -11.71
N SER A 216 -20.84 3.04 -11.35
CA SER A 216 -20.41 4.13 -12.21
C SER A 216 -19.32 3.73 -13.21
N MET A 217 -18.83 2.48 -13.17
CA MET A 217 -17.72 2.06 -14.01
C MET A 217 -18.18 1.55 -15.38
N PRO A 218 -17.63 2.06 -16.49
CA PRO A 218 -17.91 1.60 -17.85
C PRO A 218 -17.09 0.34 -18.17
N TRP A 219 -17.35 -0.75 -17.46
CA TRP A 219 -16.61 -2.02 -17.57
C TRP A 219 -16.53 -2.61 -18.98
N GLN A 220 -17.50 -2.28 -19.83
CA GLN A 220 -17.57 -2.78 -21.21
C GLN A 220 -16.68 -2.02 -22.18
N HIS A 221 -16.18 -0.84 -21.80
CA HIS A 221 -15.36 -0.03 -22.68
C HIS A 221 -13.95 -0.63 -22.85
N ASP A 222 -13.44 -0.63 -24.09
CA ASP A 222 -12.17 -1.30 -24.42
C ASP A 222 -10.97 -0.69 -23.69
N GLY A 223 -10.99 0.63 -23.43
CA GLY A 223 -9.99 1.31 -22.62
C GLY A 223 -9.91 0.83 -21.16
N VAL A 224 -10.97 0.20 -20.65
CA VAL A 224 -11.00 -0.38 -19.30
C VAL A 224 -10.60 -1.86 -19.33
N ARG A 225 -10.99 -2.61 -20.36
CA ARG A 225 -10.68 -4.05 -20.50
C ARG A 225 -9.20 -4.37 -20.56
N ASN A 226 -8.40 -3.44 -21.08
CA ASN A 226 -6.95 -3.59 -21.25
C ASN A 226 -6.12 -3.14 -20.03
N LEU A 227 -6.77 -2.81 -18.91
CA LEU A 227 -6.07 -2.40 -17.69
C LEU A 227 -5.18 -3.53 -17.16
N THR A 228 -3.93 -3.20 -16.88
CA THR A 228 -2.96 -4.06 -16.19
C THR A 228 -2.92 -3.76 -14.70
N ARG A 229 -3.34 -2.55 -14.29
CA ARG A 229 -3.40 -2.14 -12.89
C ARG A 229 -4.72 -1.42 -12.62
N LEU A 230 -5.44 -1.89 -11.61
CA LEU A 230 -6.67 -1.28 -11.13
C LEU A 230 -6.60 -1.09 -9.62
N ARG A 231 -6.81 0.14 -9.18
CA ARG A 231 -7.00 0.48 -7.78
C ARG A 231 -8.34 1.16 -7.57
N LEU A 232 -9.16 0.60 -6.70
CA LEU A 232 -10.44 1.17 -6.31
C LEU A 232 -10.45 1.39 -4.80
N VAL A 233 -10.81 2.58 -4.37
CA VAL A 233 -11.09 2.89 -2.97
C VAL A 233 -12.54 3.31 -2.86
N PHE A 234 -13.33 2.48 -2.19
CA PHE A 234 -14.76 2.70 -2.11
C PHE A 234 -15.08 3.75 -1.04
N ALA A 235 -16.01 4.66 -1.36
CA ALA A 235 -16.62 5.53 -0.35
C ALA A 235 -17.75 4.78 0.34
N HIS A 236 -18.67 4.26 -0.48
CA HIS A 236 -19.81 3.43 -0.10
C HIS A 236 -20.04 2.42 -1.24
N MET A 237 -20.42 1.19 -0.92
CA MET A 237 -20.80 0.20 -1.93
C MET A 237 -22.09 -0.49 -1.49
N ARG A 238 -23.10 -0.46 -2.36
CA ARG A 238 -24.37 -1.15 -2.17
C ARG A 238 -24.27 -2.59 -2.68
N PRO A 239 -25.16 -3.52 -2.28
CA PRO A 239 -25.16 -4.89 -2.81
C PRO A 239 -25.22 -4.95 -4.35
N ALA A 240 -26.07 -4.15 -5.00
CA ALA A 240 -26.14 -4.06 -6.46
C ALA A 240 -24.83 -3.56 -7.11
N SER A 241 -24.11 -2.66 -6.42
CA SER A 241 -22.78 -2.20 -6.86
C SER A 241 -21.76 -3.34 -6.79
N PHE A 242 -21.88 -4.28 -5.85
CA PHE A 242 -20.98 -5.42 -5.76
C PHE A 242 -21.15 -6.41 -6.92
N ALA A 243 -22.39 -6.71 -7.31
CA ALA A 243 -22.66 -7.51 -8.50
C ALA A 243 -22.09 -6.85 -9.76
N SER A 244 -22.25 -5.53 -9.86
CA SER A 244 -21.66 -4.74 -10.95
C SER A 244 -20.13 -4.78 -10.93
N LEU A 245 -19.51 -4.73 -9.74
CA LEU A 245 -18.07 -4.87 -9.56
C LEU A 245 -17.58 -6.24 -10.06
N LEU A 246 -18.17 -7.35 -9.61
CA LEU A 246 -17.75 -8.70 -10.01
C LEU A 246 -17.89 -8.92 -11.53
N ASN A 247 -19.04 -8.55 -12.09
CA ASN A 247 -19.27 -8.60 -13.54
C ASN A 247 -18.24 -7.78 -14.32
N GLY A 248 -17.87 -6.62 -13.75
CA GLY A 248 -16.87 -5.75 -14.31
C GLY A 248 -15.45 -6.32 -14.25
N LEU A 249 -15.05 -6.84 -13.09
CA LEU A 249 -13.76 -7.49 -12.89
C LEU A 249 -13.56 -8.68 -13.82
N ARG A 250 -14.63 -9.43 -14.14
CA ARG A 250 -14.60 -10.53 -15.13
C ARG A 250 -14.19 -10.07 -16.53
N MET A 251 -14.38 -8.80 -16.87
CA MET A 251 -13.99 -8.24 -18.16
C MET A 251 -12.49 -7.88 -18.23
N LEU A 252 -11.80 -7.81 -17.10
CA LEU A 252 -10.41 -7.37 -16.99
C LEU A 252 -9.42 -8.53 -17.15
N ARG A 253 -9.33 -9.07 -18.37
CA ARG A 253 -8.51 -10.28 -18.61
C ARG A 253 -7.00 -10.04 -18.48
N SER A 254 -6.54 -8.80 -18.69
CA SER A 254 -5.12 -8.45 -18.67
C SER A 254 -4.62 -7.94 -17.31
N ILE A 255 -5.44 -8.02 -16.26
CA ILE A 255 -5.12 -7.42 -14.97
C ILE A 255 -3.93 -8.15 -14.30
N GLU A 256 -2.91 -7.40 -13.92
CA GLU A 256 -1.74 -7.88 -13.20
C GLU A 256 -1.72 -7.41 -11.74
N THR A 257 -2.28 -6.23 -11.46
CA THR A 257 -2.36 -5.66 -10.11
C THR A 257 -3.78 -5.21 -9.80
N LEU A 258 -4.40 -5.80 -8.77
CA LEU A 258 -5.73 -5.45 -8.29
C LEU A 258 -5.64 -4.98 -6.84
N ASN A 259 -6.07 -3.75 -6.58
CA ASN A 259 -6.05 -3.15 -5.24
C ASN A 259 -7.43 -2.58 -4.90
N LEU A 260 -8.14 -3.25 -4.00
CA LEU A 260 -9.49 -2.87 -3.58
C LEU A 260 -9.46 -2.47 -2.11
N ARG A 261 -9.86 -1.24 -1.81
CA ARG A 261 -9.86 -0.72 -0.43
C ARG A 261 -11.23 -0.24 0.01
N ASN A 262 -11.45 -0.32 1.31
CA ASN A 262 -12.70 0.01 2.00
C ASN A 262 -13.86 -0.87 1.52
N ILE A 263 -13.61 -2.17 1.31
CA ILE A 263 -14.65 -3.14 0.94
C ILE A 263 -15.65 -3.22 2.12
N PRO A 264 -16.93 -2.84 1.94
CA PRO A 264 -17.91 -2.89 3.03
C PRO A 264 -18.48 -4.30 3.20
N VAL A 265 -19.31 -4.46 4.22
CA VAL A 265 -20.09 -5.69 4.43
C VAL A 265 -21.23 -5.74 3.43
N LEU A 266 -21.40 -6.89 2.78
CA LEU A 266 -22.38 -7.13 1.72
C LEU A 266 -23.52 -8.00 2.25
N ILE A 267 -24.06 -7.65 3.43
CA ILE A 267 -25.17 -8.40 4.00
C ILE A 267 -26.45 -7.76 3.47
N SER A 268 -27.12 -8.46 2.56
CA SER A 268 -28.57 -8.47 2.55
C SER A 268 -28.97 -9.93 2.38
N GLU A 269 -29.85 -10.44 3.24
CA GLU A 269 -30.48 -11.76 3.06
C GLU A 269 -31.20 -11.84 1.69
N GLU A 270 -31.56 -10.68 1.12
CA GLU A 270 -32.12 -10.56 -0.24
C GLU A 270 -31.06 -10.78 -1.35
N ALA A 271 -29.77 -10.65 -1.05
CA ALA A 271 -28.68 -10.80 -2.03
C ALA A 271 -28.29 -12.26 -2.28
N GLU A 272 -28.48 -13.16 -1.32
CA GLU A 272 -28.13 -14.59 -1.47
C GLU A 272 -28.96 -15.28 -2.56
N THR A 273 -30.21 -14.86 -2.76
CA THR A 273 -31.09 -15.40 -3.81
C THR A 273 -30.90 -14.72 -5.16
N ALA A 274 -30.24 -13.56 -5.22
CA ALA A 274 -30.25 -12.70 -6.40
C ALA A 274 -29.00 -12.79 -7.28
N LEU A 275 -27.91 -13.36 -6.80
CA LEU A 275 -26.61 -13.26 -7.47
C LEU A 275 -26.11 -14.62 -7.95
N ASP A 276 -26.70 -15.10 -9.05
CA ASP A 276 -26.10 -16.10 -9.94
C ASP A 276 -24.91 -15.47 -10.70
N ILE A 277 -23.87 -15.09 -9.94
CA ILE A 277 -22.65 -14.51 -10.48
C ILE A 277 -21.63 -15.62 -10.62
N GLU A 278 -21.18 -15.82 -11.86
CA GLU A 278 -20.04 -16.68 -12.19
C GLU A 278 -18.76 -16.20 -11.50
N ASP A 279 -17.93 -17.16 -11.08
CA ASP A 279 -16.63 -16.86 -10.49
C ASP A 279 -15.70 -16.11 -11.47
N VAL A 280 -14.92 -15.17 -10.93
CA VAL A 280 -13.96 -14.38 -11.69
C VAL A 280 -12.60 -15.05 -11.66
N ALA A 281 -12.11 -15.47 -12.82
CA ALA A 281 -10.77 -16.05 -12.96
C ALA A 281 -9.76 -15.01 -13.45
N PHE A 282 -8.70 -14.77 -12.68
CA PHE A 282 -7.59 -13.89 -13.05
C PHE A 282 -6.33 -14.68 -13.37
N SER A 283 -6.11 -14.96 -14.67
CA SER A 283 -4.94 -15.74 -15.13
C SER A 283 -3.62 -14.97 -15.04
N HIS A 284 -3.64 -13.63 -15.09
CA HIS A 284 -2.44 -12.79 -15.14
C HIS A 284 -2.18 -12.00 -13.85
N LEU A 285 -3.02 -12.16 -12.82
CA LEU A 285 -2.90 -11.39 -11.59
C LEU A 285 -1.65 -11.79 -10.82
N LYS A 286 -0.73 -10.84 -10.64
CA LYS A 286 0.53 -10.98 -9.89
C LYS A 286 0.40 -10.40 -8.48
N THR A 287 -0.35 -9.31 -8.32
CA THR A 287 -0.49 -8.60 -7.05
C THR A 287 -1.96 -8.40 -6.71
N LEU A 288 -2.38 -8.90 -5.54
CA LEU A 288 -3.71 -8.73 -4.98
C LEU A 288 -3.61 -7.99 -3.64
N THR A 289 -4.26 -6.83 -3.53
CA THR A 289 -4.40 -6.11 -2.27
C THR A 289 -5.87 -5.90 -1.95
N LEU A 290 -6.35 -6.44 -0.83
CA LEU A 290 -7.72 -6.26 -0.36
C LEU A 290 -7.70 -5.65 1.03
N HIS A 291 -8.42 -4.56 1.20
CA HIS A 291 -8.53 -3.83 2.46
C HIS A 291 -9.99 -3.52 2.73
N GLY A 292 -10.55 -4.01 3.83
CA GLY A 292 -11.96 -3.81 4.13
C GLY A 292 -12.47 -4.69 5.26
N ARG A 293 -13.79 -4.74 5.43
CA ARG A 293 -14.43 -5.56 6.46
C ARG A 293 -14.32 -7.04 6.11
N THR A 294 -14.04 -7.89 7.11
CA THR A 294 -13.74 -9.32 6.94
C THR A 294 -14.78 -10.03 6.07
N ARG A 295 -16.08 -9.85 6.35
CA ARG A 295 -17.16 -10.49 5.56
C ARG A 295 -17.17 -10.06 4.08
N GLY A 296 -16.95 -8.77 3.81
CA GLY A 296 -16.89 -8.27 2.43
C GLY A 296 -15.67 -8.79 1.67
N VAL A 297 -14.52 -8.85 2.35
CA VAL A 297 -13.29 -9.46 1.80
C VAL A 297 -13.51 -10.96 1.55
N MET A 298 -14.16 -11.67 2.47
CA MET A 298 -14.48 -13.08 2.32
C MET A 298 -15.39 -13.34 1.13
N GLU A 299 -16.48 -12.58 0.98
CA GLU A 299 -17.42 -12.74 -0.13
C GLU A 299 -16.76 -12.40 -1.47
N LEU A 300 -15.93 -11.36 -1.53
CA LEU A 300 -15.14 -11.10 -2.73
C LEU A 300 -14.20 -12.27 -3.03
N LEU A 301 -13.43 -12.72 -2.02
CA LEU A 301 -12.51 -13.82 -2.21
C LEU A 301 -13.26 -15.07 -2.65
N SER A 302 -14.44 -15.39 -2.09
CA SER A 302 -15.28 -16.55 -2.42
C SER A 302 -15.53 -16.68 -3.92
N ARG A 303 -15.65 -15.54 -4.62
CA ARG A 303 -15.96 -15.42 -6.05
C ARG A 303 -14.78 -15.18 -6.98
N ILE A 304 -13.55 -15.10 -6.49
CA ILE A 304 -12.37 -14.89 -7.36
C ILE A 304 -11.38 -16.05 -7.27
N THR A 305 -10.66 -16.29 -8.36
CA THR A 305 -9.53 -17.24 -8.42
C THR A 305 -8.33 -16.59 -9.10
N ALA A 306 -7.13 -16.75 -8.51
CA ALA A 306 -5.91 -16.12 -9.01
C ALA A 306 -4.68 -17.03 -8.81
N PRO A 307 -4.55 -18.12 -9.58
CA PRO A 307 -3.54 -19.17 -9.34
C PRO A 307 -2.08 -18.71 -9.54
N ASN A 308 -1.85 -17.54 -10.15
CA ASN A 308 -0.52 -17.03 -10.46
C ASN A 308 -0.11 -15.82 -9.57
N VAL A 309 -0.84 -15.58 -8.48
CA VAL A 309 -0.58 -14.45 -7.60
C VAL A 309 0.73 -14.65 -6.83
N ARG A 310 1.60 -13.64 -6.89
CA ARG A 310 2.92 -13.64 -6.23
C ARG A 310 2.93 -12.79 -4.97
N SER A 311 2.11 -11.74 -4.94
CA SER A 311 1.98 -10.81 -3.84
C SER A 311 0.52 -10.70 -3.40
N VAL A 312 0.24 -11.05 -2.15
CA VAL A 312 -1.07 -10.95 -1.52
C VAL A 312 -0.93 -10.09 -0.26
N ASP A 313 -1.72 -9.02 -0.19
CA ASP A 313 -1.82 -8.17 1.01
C ASP A 313 -3.29 -8.01 1.40
N LEU A 314 -3.68 -8.69 2.48
CA LEU A 314 -5.02 -8.62 3.05
C LEU A 314 -5.00 -7.79 4.34
N THR A 315 -5.89 -6.81 4.42
CA THR A 315 -6.21 -6.14 5.67
C THR A 315 -7.70 -6.27 5.94
N CYS A 316 -8.04 -6.97 7.02
CA CYS A 316 -9.41 -7.29 7.39
C CYS A 316 -9.79 -6.55 8.68
N PHE A 317 -10.86 -5.77 8.62
CA PHE A 317 -11.50 -5.13 9.77
C PHE A 317 -12.56 -6.04 10.37
N LYS A 318 -12.67 -6.04 11.70
CA LYS A 318 -13.60 -6.90 12.45
C LYS A 318 -13.36 -8.38 12.09
N PHE A 319 -12.21 -8.91 12.51
CA PHE A 319 -11.79 -10.26 12.17
C PHE A 319 -12.70 -11.30 12.84
N ILE A 320 -13.21 -12.26 12.06
CA ILE A 320 -14.16 -13.30 12.50
C ILE A 320 -13.64 -14.68 12.10
N ALA A 321 -14.13 -15.75 12.75
CA ALA A 321 -13.58 -17.09 12.60
C ALA A 321 -13.86 -17.72 11.21
N GLU A 322 -14.94 -17.30 10.57
CA GLU A 322 -15.44 -17.80 9.30
C GLU A 322 -14.49 -17.48 8.12
N ILE A 323 -13.51 -16.60 8.31
CA ILE A 323 -12.48 -16.32 7.28
C ILE A 323 -11.54 -17.50 7.05
N LYS A 324 -11.48 -18.46 7.98
CA LYS A 324 -10.61 -19.65 7.91
C LYS A 324 -10.63 -20.39 6.56
N PRO A 325 -11.78 -20.87 6.03
CA PRO A 325 -11.83 -21.53 4.72
C PRO A 325 -11.32 -20.64 3.58
N VAL A 326 -11.55 -19.33 3.65
CA VAL A 326 -11.10 -18.37 2.63
C VAL A 326 -9.58 -18.24 2.64
N LEU A 327 -8.96 -18.14 3.82
CA LEU A 327 -7.50 -18.12 3.96
C LEU A 327 -6.87 -19.44 3.51
N ALA A 328 -7.49 -20.58 3.82
CA ALA A 328 -7.02 -21.89 3.40
C ALA A 328 -7.01 -22.06 1.88
N ARG A 329 -8.01 -21.48 1.18
CA ARG A 329 -8.02 -21.48 -0.28
C ARG A 329 -7.03 -20.47 -0.86
N LEU A 330 -6.90 -19.30 -0.22
CA LEU A 330 -5.96 -18.27 -0.67
C LEU A 330 -4.50 -18.72 -0.55
N SER A 331 -4.15 -19.50 0.48
CA SER A 331 -2.81 -20.09 0.61
C SER A 331 -2.50 -21.09 -0.51
N GLN A 332 -3.51 -21.67 -1.16
CA GLN A 332 -3.32 -22.52 -2.34
C GLN A 332 -2.94 -21.73 -3.60
N TRP A 333 -3.23 -20.42 -3.65
CA TRP A 333 -2.90 -19.59 -4.81
C TRP A 333 -1.44 -19.16 -4.83
N VAL A 334 -0.76 -19.19 -3.68
CA VAL A 334 0.62 -18.72 -3.56
C VAL A 334 1.57 -19.91 -3.62
N PRO A 335 2.45 -19.97 -4.64
CA PRO A 335 3.46 -21.01 -4.73
C PRO A 335 4.29 -21.11 -3.45
N GLY A 336 4.47 -22.34 -2.95
CA GLY A 336 5.22 -22.65 -1.72
C GLY A 336 4.41 -22.60 -0.43
N LEU A 337 3.20 -22.01 -0.41
CA LEU A 337 2.28 -22.13 0.73
C LEU A 337 1.36 -23.34 0.58
N ALA A 338 0.99 -23.67 -0.65
CA ALA A 338 0.26 -24.90 -0.93
C ALA A 338 1.13 -26.13 -0.56
N PRO A 339 0.55 -27.18 0.03
CA PRO A 339 1.25 -28.44 0.27
C PRO A 339 1.58 -29.10 -1.08
N SER A 340 2.75 -28.78 -1.65
CA SER A 340 3.21 -29.41 -2.89
C SER A 340 3.65 -30.84 -2.61
N ARG A 341 3.10 -31.81 -3.36
CA ARG A 341 3.56 -33.21 -3.30
C ARG A 341 4.96 -33.39 -3.85
N ASN A 342 5.40 -32.48 -4.72
CA ASN A 342 6.76 -32.45 -5.22
C ASN A 342 7.60 -31.55 -4.31
N SER A 343 8.45 -32.20 -3.51
CA SER A 343 9.35 -31.61 -2.52
C SER A 343 10.55 -30.91 -3.17
N ASP A 344 10.35 -30.14 -4.24
CA ASP A 344 11.44 -29.34 -4.79
C ASP A 344 11.83 -28.29 -3.76
N LEU A 345 12.95 -28.57 -3.08
CA LEU A 345 13.53 -27.80 -1.97
C LEU A 345 13.83 -26.34 -2.32
N ARG A 346 13.61 -25.92 -3.57
CA ARG A 346 13.87 -24.57 -4.06
C ARG A 346 12.73 -23.58 -3.74
N ASP A 347 11.54 -24.05 -3.39
CA ASP A 347 10.35 -23.21 -3.12
C ASP A 347 10.07 -22.98 -1.63
N ASN A 348 11.06 -22.49 -0.90
CA ASN A 348 10.95 -22.27 0.54
C ASN A 348 10.75 -20.79 0.89
N PHE A 349 9.78 -20.50 1.77
CA PHE A 349 9.68 -19.21 2.45
C PHE A 349 10.82 -19.08 3.45
N VAL A 350 11.66 -18.06 3.28
CA VAL A 350 12.86 -17.89 4.11
C VAL A 350 12.51 -17.13 5.38
N THR A 351 11.57 -16.19 5.29
CA THR A 351 11.26 -15.25 6.38
C THR A 351 9.78 -15.24 6.70
N ALA A 352 9.46 -15.27 8.00
CA ALA A 352 8.13 -15.01 8.53
C ALA A 352 8.20 -13.89 9.57
N SER A 353 7.17 -13.07 9.66
CA SER A 353 6.97 -12.15 10.78
C SER A 353 5.55 -12.20 11.32
N ILE A 354 5.45 -12.18 12.64
CA ILE A 354 4.21 -12.12 13.41
C ILE A 354 4.29 -10.87 14.27
N ILE A 355 3.49 -9.86 13.96
CA ILE A 355 3.56 -8.54 14.56
C ILE A 355 2.18 -8.16 15.11
N HIS A 356 2.05 -8.03 16.43
CA HIS A 356 0.94 -7.40 17.11
C HIS A 356 1.39 -6.02 17.58
N ASP A 357 0.87 -4.98 16.95
CA ASP A 357 1.11 -3.58 17.30
C ASP A 357 -0.13 -3.07 18.06
N GLU A 358 -0.05 -3.09 19.40
CA GLU A 358 -1.14 -2.67 20.28
C GLU A 358 -1.51 -1.19 20.06
N SER A 359 -0.51 -0.34 19.77
CA SER A 359 -0.72 1.10 19.53
C SER A 359 -1.58 1.38 18.31
N LYS A 360 -1.58 0.46 17.34
CA LYS A 360 -2.42 0.52 16.15
C LYS A 360 -3.61 -0.42 16.21
N SER A 361 -3.69 -1.25 17.25
CA SER A 361 -4.67 -2.33 17.33
C SER A 361 -4.64 -3.19 16.06
N THR A 362 -3.46 -3.71 15.71
CA THR A 362 -3.30 -4.58 14.53
C THR A 362 -2.49 -5.84 14.83
N LEU A 363 -2.78 -6.91 14.11
CA LEU A 363 -2.01 -8.15 14.09
C LEU A 363 -1.69 -8.51 12.65
N THR A 364 -0.41 -8.59 12.30
CA THR A 364 0.08 -8.92 10.97
C THR A 364 0.84 -10.23 10.99
N LEU A 365 0.43 -11.19 10.16
CA LEU A 365 1.29 -12.29 9.70
C LEU A 365 1.83 -11.91 8.31
N CYS A 366 3.14 -11.98 8.15
CA CYS A 366 3.81 -11.78 6.87
C CYS A 366 4.73 -12.96 6.59
N LEU A 367 4.68 -13.48 5.38
CA LEU A 367 5.59 -14.50 4.86
C LEU A 367 6.25 -13.92 3.62
N SER A 368 7.56 -14.00 3.55
CA SER A 368 8.32 -13.52 2.40
C SER A 368 9.40 -14.51 1.98
N ARG A 369 9.63 -14.53 0.67
CA ARG A 369 10.71 -15.28 0.04
C ARG A 369 11.66 -14.28 -0.58
N THR A 370 12.91 -14.28 -0.13
CA THR A 370 13.99 -13.54 -0.78
C THR A 370 14.37 -14.29 -2.07
N PRO A 371 14.42 -13.61 -3.22
CA PRO A 371 14.61 -14.27 -4.51
C PRO A 371 16.07 -14.63 -4.74
N ASP A 372 16.34 -15.92 -4.97
CA ASP A 372 17.57 -16.37 -5.64
C ASP A 372 17.33 -16.68 -7.13
N ALA A 373 16.15 -16.41 -7.69
CA ALA A 373 15.83 -16.78 -9.08
C ALA A 373 14.84 -15.82 -9.75
N GLU A 374 14.81 -15.88 -11.09
CA GLU A 374 14.18 -15.03 -12.11
C GLU A 374 12.71 -14.60 -11.88
N ASP A 375 12.01 -15.20 -10.92
CA ASP A 375 10.59 -14.98 -10.64
C ASP A 375 10.28 -13.85 -9.64
N GLY A 376 11.29 -13.22 -9.05
CA GLY A 376 11.10 -12.11 -8.12
C GLY A 376 10.54 -12.52 -6.74
N PRO A 377 10.34 -11.55 -5.82
CA PRO A 377 9.95 -11.85 -4.45
C PRO A 377 8.48 -12.27 -4.36
N PHE A 378 8.22 -13.29 -3.54
CA PHE A 378 6.87 -13.64 -3.10
C PHE A 378 6.58 -12.96 -1.76
N HIS A 379 5.36 -12.44 -1.64
CA HIS A 379 4.90 -11.76 -0.44
C HIS A 379 3.49 -12.20 -0.10
N PHE A 380 3.28 -12.67 1.12
CA PHE A 380 1.96 -12.98 1.64
C PHE A 380 1.78 -12.27 2.98
N ARG A 381 0.82 -11.36 3.05
CA ARG A 381 0.54 -10.58 4.24
C ARG A 381 -0.95 -10.64 4.57
N VAL A 382 -1.25 -10.94 5.82
CA VAL A 382 -2.59 -10.85 6.39
C VAL A 382 -2.51 -10.01 7.64
N THR A 383 -3.31 -8.95 7.67
CA THR A 383 -3.40 -8.00 8.77
C THR A 383 -4.84 -8.02 9.30
N ALA A 384 -5.03 -8.42 10.55
CA ALA A 384 -6.25 -8.13 11.29
C ALA A 384 -6.11 -6.73 11.90
N ASP A 385 -7.10 -5.88 11.68
CA ASP A 385 -7.11 -4.50 12.15
C ASP A 385 -8.40 -4.26 12.95
N TRP A 386 -8.22 -3.95 14.24
CA TRP A 386 -9.30 -3.69 15.18
C TRP A 386 -9.59 -2.20 15.33
N GLU A 387 -8.87 -1.32 14.62
CA GLU A 387 -9.03 0.12 14.79
C GLU A 387 -10.46 0.54 14.37
N GLN A 388 -11.24 0.99 15.36
CA GLN A 388 -12.67 1.33 15.24
C GLN A 388 -12.99 2.51 14.31
N ARG A 389 -12.01 3.08 13.60
CA ARG A 389 -12.15 4.31 12.81
C ARG A 389 -13.24 4.24 11.72
N TRP A 390 -13.70 3.04 11.37
CA TRP A 390 -14.71 2.79 10.33
C TRP A 390 -15.99 2.13 10.86
N ALA A 391 -16.16 2.06 12.18
CA ALA A 391 -17.43 1.66 12.77
C ALA A 391 -18.43 2.79 12.54
N THR A 392 -19.28 2.63 11.54
CA THR A 392 -20.51 3.42 11.40
C THR A 392 -21.36 3.18 12.64
N GLU A 393 -21.84 4.26 13.27
CA GLU A 393 -22.76 4.20 14.40
C GLU A 393 -23.91 3.22 14.10
N GLY A 394 -24.11 2.23 14.97
CA GLY A 394 -25.23 1.27 14.87
C GLY A 394 -24.90 -0.15 14.40
N GLU A 395 -23.65 -0.49 14.07
CA GLU A 395 -23.25 -1.91 13.96
C GLU A 395 -22.87 -2.48 15.32
N GLU A 396 -23.89 -2.72 16.14
CA GLU A 396 -23.78 -3.49 17.39
C GLU A 396 -23.68 -5.01 17.06
N ASP A 397 -22.91 -5.72 17.89
CA ASP A 397 -23.03 -7.17 18.12
C ASP A 397 -22.45 -8.17 17.10
N GLN A 398 -21.24 -7.94 16.61
CA GLN A 398 -20.38 -9.08 16.25
C GLN A 398 -19.13 -9.10 17.10
N GLU A 399 -18.93 -10.22 17.80
CA GLU A 399 -17.74 -10.47 18.61
C GLU A 399 -16.51 -10.47 17.72
N ASN A 400 -15.79 -9.35 17.73
CA ASN A 400 -14.44 -9.31 17.19
C ASN A 400 -13.59 -10.31 17.96
N LEU A 401 -12.92 -11.20 17.22
CA LEU A 401 -11.98 -12.12 17.82
C LEU A 401 -10.86 -11.36 18.54
N SER A 402 -10.40 -11.90 19.67
CA SER A 402 -9.22 -11.35 20.34
C SER A 402 -7.97 -11.55 19.47
N PRO A 403 -6.88 -10.79 19.69
CA PRO A 403 -5.62 -11.02 18.98
C PRO A 403 -5.09 -12.45 19.13
N ALA A 404 -5.34 -13.11 20.27
CA ALA A 404 -4.97 -14.50 20.51
C ALA A 404 -5.78 -15.46 19.62
N ASP A 405 -7.09 -15.28 19.54
CA ASP A 405 -7.95 -16.12 18.69
C ASP A 405 -7.62 -15.94 17.21
N VAL A 406 -7.36 -14.70 16.77
CA VAL A 406 -6.94 -14.42 15.40
C VAL A 406 -5.62 -15.11 15.07
N LEU A 407 -4.66 -15.09 15.99
CA LEU A 407 -3.39 -15.81 15.84
C LEU A 407 -3.61 -17.33 15.67
N GLU A 408 -4.47 -17.91 16.51
CA GLU A 408 -4.84 -19.33 16.48
C GLU A 408 -5.61 -19.74 15.21
N ILE A 409 -6.18 -18.77 14.48
CA ILE A 409 -6.81 -19.01 13.18
C ILE A 409 -5.82 -18.79 12.05
N ILE A 410 -5.18 -17.62 11.97
CA ILE A 410 -4.35 -17.24 10.81
C ILE A 410 -3.16 -18.18 10.65
N VAL A 411 -2.41 -18.42 11.73
CA VAL A 411 -1.14 -19.16 11.62
C VAL A 411 -1.34 -20.60 11.13
N PRO A 412 -2.16 -21.46 11.76
CA PRO A 412 -2.32 -22.84 11.30
C PRO A 412 -3.08 -22.94 9.96
N THR A 413 -3.78 -21.89 9.54
CA THR A 413 -4.54 -21.90 8.29
C THR A 413 -3.70 -21.47 7.09
N VAL A 414 -2.86 -20.44 7.28
CA VAL A 414 -1.98 -19.91 6.23
C VAL A 414 -0.69 -20.71 6.15
N VAL A 415 -0.14 -21.06 7.31
CA VAL A 415 1.14 -21.74 7.43
C VAL A 415 0.88 -23.22 7.70
N ASP A 416 0.72 -23.99 6.62
CA ASP A 416 0.72 -25.45 6.71
C ASP A 416 1.99 -25.92 7.44
N PRO A 417 1.97 -27.01 8.23
CA PRO A 417 3.16 -27.52 8.91
C PRO A 417 4.36 -27.73 7.97
N GLY A 418 4.11 -28.07 6.69
CA GLY A 418 5.14 -28.16 5.67
C GLY A 418 5.77 -26.82 5.31
N ALA A 419 4.99 -25.74 5.24
CA ALA A 419 5.51 -24.39 4.99
C ALA A 419 6.20 -23.82 6.24
N ALA A 420 5.64 -24.04 7.43
CA ALA A 420 6.18 -23.54 8.69
C ALA A 420 7.58 -24.10 8.99
N SER A 421 7.76 -25.40 8.77
CA SER A 421 9.04 -26.11 8.92
C SER A 421 10.10 -25.69 7.90
N ARG A 422 9.82 -24.78 6.97
CA ARG A 422 10.80 -24.26 6.00
C ARG A 422 11.31 -22.86 6.36
N VAL A 423 10.64 -22.17 7.27
CA VAL A 423 11.01 -20.81 7.68
C VAL A 423 12.32 -20.83 8.45
N LYS A 424 13.31 -20.06 7.97
CA LYS A 424 14.64 -19.95 8.58
C LYS A 424 14.78 -18.71 9.47
N HIS A 425 14.11 -17.62 9.11
CA HIS A 425 14.09 -16.38 9.88
C HIS A 425 12.68 -16.08 10.36
N LEU A 426 12.48 -16.05 11.67
CA LEU A 426 11.19 -15.71 12.28
C LEU A 426 11.34 -14.42 13.08
N THR A 427 10.51 -13.42 12.77
CA THR A 427 10.40 -12.20 13.57
C THR A 427 9.11 -12.22 14.38
N VAL A 428 9.19 -12.05 15.70
CA VAL A 428 8.03 -12.05 16.59
C VAL A 428 7.99 -10.74 17.37
N TRP A 429 6.87 -10.03 17.29
CA TRP A 429 6.61 -8.84 18.09
C TRP A 429 5.18 -8.97 18.61
N LEU A 430 4.99 -9.32 19.88
CA LEU A 430 3.67 -9.63 20.43
C LEU A 430 3.45 -8.97 21.79
N ASP A 431 3.00 -7.72 21.79
CA ASP A 431 2.94 -6.89 23.01
C ASP A 431 2.00 -7.45 24.11
N ALA A 432 0.96 -8.22 23.75
CA ALA A 432 -0.09 -8.65 24.68
C ALA A 432 -0.59 -10.10 24.50
N CYS A 433 0.19 -11.00 23.90
CA CYS A 433 -0.27 -12.38 23.64
C CYS A 433 -0.02 -13.33 24.85
N PRO A 434 -1.02 -14.10 25.33
CA PRO A 434 -0.83 -15.13 26.35
C PRO A 434 0.21 -16.18 25.94
N SER A 435 0.96 -16.73 26.92
CA SER A 435 2.05 -17.68 26.64
C SER A 435 1.59 -18.95 25.93
N GLU A 436 0.37 -19.42 26.18
CA GLU A 436 -0.16 -20.63 25.55
C GLU A 436 -0.50 -20.42 24.07
N SER A 437 -1.23 -19.34 23.74
CA SER A 437 -1.53 -18.97 22.36
C SER A 437 -0.24 -18.67 21.58
N LEU A 438 0.71 -17.99 22.21
CA LEU A 438 2.05 -17.78 21.65
C LEU A 438 2.70 -19.11 21.28
N ARG A 439 2.76 -20.06 22.23
CA ARG A 439 3.34 -21.39 22.02
C ARG A 439 2.68 -22.11 20.85
N ARG A 440 1.34 -22.18 20.82
CA ARG A 440 0.59 -22.84 19.74
C ARG A 440 0.91 -22.24 18.37
N CYS A 441 1.08 -20.92 18.31
CA CYS A 441 1.37 -20.22 17.06
C CYS A 441 2.81 -20.44 16.58
N ILE A 442 3.79 -20.50 17.47
CA ILE A 442 5.19 -20.66 17.07
C ILE A 442 5.61 -22.12 16.88
N LEU A 443 4.88 -23.07 17.47
CA LEU A 443 5.19 -24.50 17.43
C LEU A 443 5.39 -25.06 16.01
N PRO A 444 4.63 -24.65 14.97
CA PRO A 444 4.83 -25.17 13.62
C PRO A 444 6.20 -24.82 12.99
N PHE A 445 6.86 -23.75 13.45
CA PHE A 445 8.07 -23.22 12.83
C PHE A 445 9.33 -23.97 13.33
N THR A 446 9.46 -25.26 13.02
CA THR A 446 10.50 -26.12 13.62
C THR A 446 11.93 -25.83 13.14
N SER A 447 12.11 -25.25 11.96
CA SER A 447 13.44 -25.09 11.34
C SER A 447 14.00 -23.67 11.38
N VAL A 448 13.48 -22.84 12.29
CA VAL A 448 13.96 -21.47 12.50
C VAL A 448 15.40 -21.50 12.99
N SER A 449 16.32 -20.98 12.17
CA SER A 449 17.74 -20.80 12.53
C SER A 449 18.01 -19.42 13.15
N THR A 450 17.18 -18.43 12.82
CA THR A 450 17.27 -17.07 13.37
C THR A 450 15.92 -16.60 13.89
N LEU A 451 15.86 -16.31 15.18
CA LEU A 451 14.67 -15.76 15.82
C LEU A 451 14.96 -14.31 16.24
N SER A 452 14.21 -13.37 15.70
CA SER A 452 14.26 -11.95 16.06
C SER A 452 13.02 -11.57 16.85
N VAL A 453 13.18 -11.19 18.11
CA VAL A 453 12.06 -10.83 18.99
C VAL A 453 12.10 -9.34 19.29
N ARG A 454 10.96 -8.67 19.23
CA ARG A 454 10.82 -7.27 19.65
C ARG A 454 9.98 -7.18 20.92
N GLY A 455 10.49 -6.41 21.89
CA GLY A 455 9.85 -6.19 23.18
C GLY A 455 10.31 -7.19 24.24
N VAL A 456 10.66 -6.66 25.42
CA VAL A 456 11.25 -7.44 26.54
C VAL A 456 10.29 -8.52 27.03
N ARG A 457 9.00 -8.21 27.18
CA ARG A 457 7.99 -9.16 27.65
C ARG A 457 7.83 -10.36 26.73
N THR A 458 7.74 -10.13 25.42
CA THR A 458 7.68 -11.18 24.40
C THR A 458 8.93 -12.04 24.44
N ALA A 459 10.11 -11.41 24.51
CA ALA A 459 11.38 -12.10 24.57
C ALA A 459 11.49 -12.99 25.82
N SER A 460 11.18 -12.48 27.01
CA SER A 460 11.18 -13.26 28.25
C SER A 460 10.26 -14.48 28.17
N ARG A 461 9.01 -14.31 27.72
CA ARG A 461 8.06 -15.42 27.58
C ARG A 461 8.53 -16.48 26.59
N LEU A 462 9.09 -16.08 25.45
CA LEU A 462 9.64 -17.02 24.47
C LEU A 462 10.84 -17.78 25.03
N VAL A 463 11.71 -17.10 25.77
CA VAL A 463 12.88 -17.72 26.40
C VAL A 463 12.46 -18.69 27.50
N GLU A 464 11.47 -18.35 28.32
CA GLU A 464 10.86 -19.27 29.29
C GLU A 464 10.29 -20.51 28.60
N LEU A 465 9.52 -20.34 27.52
CA LEU A 465 8.96 -21.44 26.74
C LEU A 465 10.04 -22.34 26.13
N MET A 466 11.17 -21.77 25.70
CA MET A 466 12.32 -22.54 25.18
C MET A 466 13.13 -23.23 26.30
N ALA A 467 13.09 -22.70 27.51
CA ALA A 467 13.81 -23.21 28.68
C ALA A 467 13.04 -24.27 29.48
N GLN A 468 11.70 -24.29 29.39
CA GLN A 468 10.84 -25.30 30.02
C GLN A 468 11.10 -26.69 29.42
N SER A 469 12.09 -27.39 29.98
CA SER A 469 12.55 -28.72 29.54
C SER A 469 12.05 -29.90 30.37
N ASP A 470 11.36 -29.64 31.49
CA ASP A 470 11.33 -30.61 32.60
C ASP A 470 9.99 -31.34 32.79
N THR A 471 9.02 -31.16 31.90
CA THR A 471 7.81 -31.99 31.94
C THR A 471 8.03 -33.27 31.12
N VAL A 472 7.51 -34.39 31.64
CA VAL A 472 7.76 -35.79 31.25
C VAL A 472 7.53 -36.10 29.75
N ASP A 473 6.91 -35.18 28.98
CA ASP A 473 6.82 -35.23 27.53
C ASP A 473 8.03 -34.58 26.85
N ALA A 474 9.17 -35.29 26.88
CA ALA A 474 10.45 -34.87 26.33
C ALA A 474 10.44 -34.48 24.84
N SER A 475 9.39 -34.85 24.08
CA SER A 475 9.22 -34.49 22.66
C SER A 475 8.84 -33.03 22.43
N ALA A 476 8.28 -32.33 23.43
CA ALA A 476 7.82 -30.94 23.30
C ALA A 476 8.85 -29.89 23.75
N SER A 477 10.03 -30.33 24.26
CA SER A 477 11.02 -29.44 24.91
C SER A 477 12.00 -28.75 23.95
N SER A 478 11.85 -28.90 22.63
CA SER A 478 12.71 -28.26 21.64
C SER A 478 11.91 -27.31 20.74
N LEU A 479 11.44 -26.19 21.29
CA LEU A 479 11.07 -25.07 20.43
C LEU A 479 12.33 -24.62 19.68
N PHE A 480 12.25 -24.64 18.34
CA PHE A 480 13.36 -24.29 17.43
C PHE A 480 14.64 -25.13 17.64
N PRO A 481 14.64 -26.44 17.32
CA PRO A 481 15.83 -27.27 17.41
C PRO A 481 17.02 -26.71 16.59
N GLU A 482 16.74 -26.10 15.43
CA GLU A 482 17.76 -25.54 14.53
C GLU A 482 18.24 -24.12 14.91
N LEU A 483 17.76 -23.55 16.02
CA LEU A 483 18.08 -22.17 16.38
C LEU A 483 19.58 -21.99 16.66
N THR A 484 20.24 -21.18 15.84
CA THR A 484 21.66 -20.82 15.98
C THR A 484 21.85 -19.35 16.36
N MET A 485 20.86 -18.49 16.10
CA MET A 485 20.90 -17.07 16.38
C MET A 485 19.60 -16.58 17.02
N PHE A 486 19.69 -15.98 18.21
CA PHE A 486 18.59 -15.30 18.89
C PHE A 486 18.89 -13.80 18.99
N GLN A 487 18.03 -12.96 18.41
CA GLN A 487 18.15 -11.51 18.47
C GLN A 487 16.96 -10.93 19.21
N THR A 488 17.22 -10.02 20.14
CA THR A 488 16.17 -9.26 20.81
C THR A 488 16.37 -7.76 20.58
N ILE A 489 15.31 -7.06 20.18
CA ILE A 489 15.29 -5.59 20.06
C ILE A 489 14.61 -5.04 21.29
N ALA A 490 15.39 -4.27 22.03
CA ALA A 490 15.17 -4.02 23.43
C ALA A 490 14.88 -2.52 23.59
N ILE A 491 13.63 -2.17 23.90
CA ILE A 491 13.12 -0.79 23.81
C ILE A 491 13.39 0.03 25.10
N GLN A 492 13.76 -0.61 26.21
CA GLN A 492 13.95 0.02 27.52
C GLN A 492 15.24 -0.44 28.16
N ASP A 493 16.00 0.43 28.83
CA ASP A 493 17.36 0.12 29.32
C ASP A 493 17.48 -1.01 30.38
N ASN A 494 16.37 -1.54 30.92
CA ASN A 494 16.41 -2.53 31.99
C ASN A 494 16.21 -3.96 31.46
N HIS A 495 17.31 -4.66 31.16
CA HIS A 495 17.32 -6.01 30.58
C HIS A 495 17.88 -7.12 31.47
N GLU A 496 18.24 -6.83 32.72
CA GLU A 496 18.88 -7.82 33.62
C GLU A 496 18.08 -9.12 33.71
N TYR A 497 16.75 -9.02 33.86
CA TYR A 497 15.87 -10.20 33.89
C TYR A 497 15.91 -11.01 32.59
N LEU A 498 16.00 -10.35 31.43
CA LEU A 498 16.08 -11.04 30.15
C LEU A 498 17.44 -11.72 29.96
N ASP A 499 18.53 -11.11 30.45
CA ASP A 499 19.87 -11.70 30.42
C ASP A 499 19.91 -13.03 31.21
N ASP A 500 19.34 -13.07 32.41
CA ASP A 500 19.25 -14.28 33.24
C ASP A 500 18.45 -15.41 32.55
N GLN A 501 17.34 -15.05 31.91
CA GLN A 501 16.52 -15.99 31.14
C GLN A 501 17.29 -16.53 29.94
N ILE A 502 17.97 -15.65 29.19
CA ILE A 502 18.78 -16.06 28.03
C ILE A 502 19.92 -16.98 28.47
N ALA A 503 20.59 -16.68 29.58
CA ALA A 503 21.64 -17.54 30.15
C ALA A 503 21.10 -18.93 30.50
N THR A 504 19.90 -19.00 31.07
CA THR A 504 19.22 -20.26 31.41
C THR A 504 18.91 -21.09 30.14
N MET A 505 18.34 -20.45 29.12
CA MET A 505 18.08 -21.09 27.82
C MET A 505 19.38 -21.56 27.16
N ALA A 506 20.43 -20.73 27.14
CA ALA A 506 21.72 -21.07 26.54
C ALA A 506 22.36 -22.28 27.25
N LYS A 507 22.30 -22.34 28.58
CA LYS A 507 22.76 -23.49 29.37
C LYS A 507 21.98 -24.78 29.05
N SER A 508 20.65 -24.69 28.97
CA SER A 508 19.78 -25.82 28.60
C SER A 508 20.06 -26.36 27.19
N ARG A 509 20.36 -25.47 26.23
CA ARG A 509 20.75 -25.87 24.86
C ARG A 509 22.17 -26.46 24.80
N ALA A 510 23.11 -25.90 25.56
CA ALA A 510 24.47 -26.42 25.64
C ALA A 510 24.51 -27.86 26.19
N GLN A 511 23.68 -28.17 27.20
CA GLN A 511 23.52 -29.54 27.73
C GLN A 511 23.03 -30.53 26.67
N ARG A 512 22.35 -30.06 25.62
CA ARG A 512 21.89 -30.84 24.46
C ARG A 512 22.87 -30.83 23.29
N GLY A 513 24.07 -30.27 23.47
CA GLY A 513 25.08 -30.15 22.40
C GLY A 513 24.73 -29.11 21.34
N GLN A 514 23.82 -28.18 21.63
CA GLN A 514 23.39 -27.14 20.69
C GLN A 514 24.04 -25.80 21.05
N ALA A 515 24.80 -25.23 20.11
CA ALA A 515 25.36 -23.90 20.24
C ALA A 515 24.33 -22.83 19.78
N ILE A 516 24.21 -21.74 20.54
CA ILE A 516 23.37 -20.60 20.19
C ILE A 516 24.14 -19.30 20.40
N GLN A 517 24.11 -18.43 19.40
CA GLN A 517 24.54 -17.05 19.51
C GLN A 517 23.34 -16.19 19.89
N TRP A 518 23.53 -15.22 20.78
CA TRP A 518 22.49 -14.24 21.08
C TRP A 518 23.02 -12.81 21.01
N ARG A 519 22.15 -11.86 20.64
CA ARG A 519 22.47 -10.44 20.59
C ARG A 519 21.29 -9.60 21.07
N ILE A 520 21.58 -8.60 21.88
CA ILE A 520 20.63 -7.56 22.26
C ILE A 520 20.93 -6.34 21.39
N LEU A 521 19.98 -5.99 20.52
CA LEU A 521 20.07 -4.84 19.64
C LEU A 521 19.40 -3.65 20.35
N ARG A 522 20.13 -2.54 20.43
CA ARG A 522 19.57 -1.24 20.81
C ARG A 522 19.01 -0.57 19.55
N PRO A 523 17.80 0.01 19.61
CA PRO A 523 17.13 0.61 18.46
C PRO A 523 17.88 1.81 17.86
#